data_AF-A0A1V2QJS3-F1
#
_entry.id   AF-A0A1V2QJS3-F1
#
_cell.length_a   1.000
_cell.length_b   1.000
_cell.length_c   1.000
_cell.angle_alpha   90.00
_cell.angle_beta   90.00
_cell.angle_gamma   90.00
#
_symmetry.space_group_name_H-M   'P 1'
#
loop_
_entity.id
_entity.type
_entity.pdbx_description
1 polymer ?
#
loop_
_entity_poly.entity_id
_entity_poly.type
_entity_poly.pdbx_seq_one_letter_code
_entity_poly.pdbx_strand_id
1 'polypeptide(L)'
;MSLFSAIFPPDDVVGELHDALRPLREAHPRLRWQHPSRWHVTIRFFGAAEPADQLAGLDRVPAPVLRLHGSGVFRHVLWIGVDGALAELGEAAGVPLDWRPHLTVARGAALPLVEFTGREWTATEVVLVRSHPAAGYTVLDRVPLSTPNA
;
A
#
# COMPACT_ATOMS: atom_id res chain seq x y z
N MET A 1 -12.07 3.87 14.95
CA MET A 1 -11.09 4.46 13.99
C MET A 1 -9.77 3.76 14.21
N SER A 2 -8.94 3.59 13.18
CA SER A 2 -7.65 2.92 13.33
C SER A 2 -6.54 3.69 12.64
N LEU A 3 -5.34 3.64 13.20
CA LEU A 3 -4.12 4.20 12.62
C LEU A 3 -3.30 3.13 11.92
N PHE A 4 -2.64 3.53 10.83
CA PHE A 4 -1.65 2.73 10.13
C PHE A 4 -0.65 3.62 9.40
N SER A 5 0.56 3.14 9.17
CA SER A 5 1.53 3.76 8.26
C SER A 5 1.46 3.11 6.89
N ALA A 6 1.68 3.90 5.84
CA ALA A 6 1.59 3.42 4.46
C ALA A 6 2.47 4.20 3.48
N ILE A 7 2.71 3.57 2.34
CA ILE A 7 3.19 4.21 1.11
C ILE A 7 2.03 4.32 0.13
N PHE A 8 1.86 5.49 -0.46
CA PHE A 8 0.94 5.70 -1.58
C PHE A 8 1.73 5.65 -2.90
N PRO A 9 1.36 4.78 -3.85
CA PRO A 9 1.98 4.79 -5.17
C PRO A 9 1.70 6.12 -5.90
N PRO A 10 2.62 6.58 -6.76
CA PRO A 10 2.39 7.77 -7.58
C PRO A 10 1.28 7.58 -8.61
N ASP A 11 0.74 8.68 -9.12
CA ASP A 11 -0.43 8.69 -10.01
C ASP A 11 -0.26 7.85 -11.29
N ASP A 12 0.96 7.78 -11.83
CA ASP A 12 1.28 6.97 -13.01
C ASP A 12 1.21 5.47 -12.72
N VAL A 13 1.72 5.02 -11.58
CA VAL A 13 1.61 3.63 -11.09
C VAL A 13 0.15 3.28 -10.77
N VAL A 14 -0.59 4.21 -10.16
CA VAL A 14 -2.04 4.03 -9.90
C VAL A 14 -2.81 3.92 -11.21
N GLY A 15 -2.52 4.77 -12.19
CA GLY A 15 -3.15 4.76 -13.51
C GLY A 15 -2.93 3.43 -14.24
N GLU A 16 -1.69 2.95 -14.26
CA GLU A 16 -1.32 1.69 -14.88
C GLU A 16 -2.10 0.50 -14.28
N LEU A 17 -2.11 0.37 -12.95
CA LEU A 17 -2.87 -0.68 -12.28
C LEU A 17 -4.39 -0.51 -12.48
N HIS A 18 -4.88 0.74 -12.49
CA HIS A 18 -6.28 1.04 -12.72
C HIS A 18 -6.73 0.53 -14.08
N ASP A 19 -5.96 0.75 -15.13
CA ASP A 19 -6.28 0.30 -16.48
C ASP A 19 -6.16 -1.22 -16.62
N ALA A 20 -5.11 -1.82 -16.05
CA ALA A 20 -4.93 -3.28 -16.05
C ALA A 20 -6.10 -4.02 -15.38
N LEU A 21 -6.67 -3.47 -14.31
CA LEU A 21 -7.80 -4.07 -13.60
C LEU A 21 -9.17 -3.82 -14.26
N ARG A 22 -9.27 -2.96 -15.27
CA ARG A 22 -10.54 -2.59 -15.89
C ARG A 22 -11.36 -3.79 -16.38
N PRO A 23 -10.81 -4.77 -17.13
CA PRO A 23 -11.59 -5.92 -17.59
C PRO A 23 -12.12 -6.79 -16.43
N LEU A 24 -11.34 -6.92 -15.35
CA LEU A 24 -11.76 -7.66 -14.17
C LEU A 24 -12.88 -6.93 -13.42
N ARG A 25 -12.82 -5.59 -13.34
CA ARG A 25 -13.90 -4.80 -12.73
C ARG A 25 -15.22 -4.97 -13.48
N GLU A 26 -15.16 -4.95 -14.81
CA GLU A 26 -16.32 -5.14 -15.68
C GLU A 26 -16.89 -6.56 -15.59
N ALA A 27 -16.04 -7.59 -15.56
CA ALA A 27 -16.47 -8.98 -15.41
C ALA A 27 -17.00 -9.32 -14.01
N HIS A 28 -16.55 -8.61 -12.97
CA HIS A 28 -16.90 -8.87 -11.58
C HIS A 28 -17.51 -7.64 -10.88
N PRO A 29 -18.68 -7.15 -11.32
CA PRO A 29 -19.29 -5.91 -10.81
C PRO A 29 -19.82 -6.04 -9.38
N ARG A 30 -19.99 -7.27 -8.87
CA ARG A 30 -20.45 -7.54 -7.49
C ARG A 30 -19.32 -7.47 -6.46
N LEU A 31 -18.06 -7.45 -6.89
CA LEU A 31 -16.94 -7.27 -5.96
C LEU A 31 -16.90 -5.83 -5.47
N ARG A 32 -16.49 -5.65 -4.21
CA ARG A 32 -16.23 -4.32 -3.67
C ARG A 32 -14.84 -3.89 -4.08
N TRP A 33 -14.74 -3.22 -5.22
CA TRP A 33 -13.51 -2.62 -5.72
C TRP A 33 -13.09 -1.42 -4.87
N GLN A 34 -11.83 -1.40 -4.46
CA GLN A 34 -11.24 -0.30 -3.72
C GLN A 34 -11.03 0.88 -4.68
N HIS A 35 -11.54 2.06 -4.32
CA HIS A 35 -11.31 3.26 -5.11
C HIS A 35 -9.80 3.55 -5.25
N PRO A 36 -9.28 3.90 -6.44
CA PRO A 36 -7.84 4.10 -6.67
C PRO A 36 -7.18 5.11 -5.73
N SER A 37 -7.89 6.17 -5.33
CA SER A 37 -7.38 7.15 -4.35
C SER A 37 -7.12 6.58 -2.95
N ARG A 38 -7.54 5.33 -2.68
CA ARG A 38 -7.29 4.61 -1.44
C ARG A 38 -6.31 3.46 -1.63
N TRP A 39 -5.71 3.30 -2.80
CA TRP A 39 -4.67 2.31 -3.00
C TRP A 39 -3.40 2.73 -2.29
N HIS A 40 -2.87 1.83 -1.48
CA HIS A 40 -1.70 2.05 -0.65
C HIS A 40 -1.10 0.70 -0.27
N VAL A 41 0.19 0.71 0.06
CA VAL A 41 0.91 -0.39 0.68
C VAL A 41 0.93 -0.12 2.19
N THR A 42 0.21 -0.93 2.97
CA THR A 42 0.29 -0.81 4.43
C THR A 42 1.65 -1.33 4.91
N ILE A 43 2.35 -0.52 5.70
CA ILE A 43 3.58 -0.92 6.36
C ILE A 43 3.23 -1.51 7.73
N ARG A 44 2.68 -0.69 8.64
CA ARG A 44 2.33 -1.12 10.00
C ARG A 44 0.94 -0.67 10.40
N PHE A 45 0.18 -1.57 11.02
CA PHE A 45 -1.11 -1.27 11.63
C PHE A 45 -0.94 -1.00 13.13
N PHE A 46 -1.48 0.11 13.61
CA PHE A 46 -1.41 0.52 15.02
C PHE A 46 -2.74 0.33 15.75
N GLY A 47 -3.83 0.03 15.04
CA GLY A 47 -5.15 -0.16 15.65
C GLY A 47 -5.75 1.14 16.19
N ALA A 48 -6.56 1.03 17.24
CA ALA A 48 -7.13 2.18 17.93
C ALA A 48 -6.05 2.83 18.81
N ALA A 49 -5.32 3.77 18.24
CA ALA A 49 -4.23 4.50 18.88
C ALA A 49 -4.37 6.01 18.61
N GLU A 50 -3.72 6.83 19.44
CA GLU A 50 -3.58 8.26 19.21
C GLU A 50 -2.31 8.57 18.39
N PRO A 51 -2.33 9.58 17.50
CA PRO A 51 -1.16 9.97 16.73
C PRO A 51 -0.11 10.63 17.63
N ALA A 52 1.13 10.19 17.48
CA ALA A 52 2.32 10.62 18.18
C ALA A 52 3.53 10.28 17.27
N ASP A 53 4.52 9.56 17.78
CA ASP A 53 5.81 9.32 17.10
C ASP A 53 5.83 8.05 16.21
N GLN A 54 4.69 7.63 15.64
CA GLN A 54 4.60 6.38 14.87
C GLN A 54 5.52 6.31 13.63
N LEU A 55 6.00 7.46 13.16
CA LEU A 55 6.89 7.57 11.99
C LEU A 55 8.36 7.86 12.37
N ALA A 56 8.70 7.90 13.66
CA ALA A 56 10.03 8.28 14.11
C ALA A 56 11.14 7.37 13.54
N GLY A 57 12.20 8.00 13.03
CA GLY A 57 13.38 7.32 12.50
C GLY A 57 13.28 6.84 11.05
N LEU A 58 12.09 6.91 10.44
CA LEU A 58 11.91 6.53 9.03
C LEU A 58 12.57 7.54 8.07
N ASP A 59 12.85 8.76 8.52
CA ASP A 59 13.58 9.80 7.76
C ASP A 59 14.99 9.37 7.35
N ARG A 60 15.55 8.39 8.05
CA ARG A 60 16.91 7.86 7.80
C ARG A 60 16.91 6.64 6.88
N VAL A 61 15.75 6.07 6.60
CA VAL A 61 15.63 4.86 5.78
C VAL A 61 15.78 5.24 4.31
N PRO A 62 16.65 4.57 3.53
CA PRO A 62 16.76 4.80 2.10
C PRO A 62 15.42 4.58 1.38
N ALA A 63 15.07 5.50 0.48
CA ALA A 63 13.85 5.42 -0.33
C ALA A 63 13.92 4.19 -1.26
N PRO A 64 13.10 3.14 -1.03
CA PRO A 64 13.22 1.92 -1.80
C PRO A 64 12.59 2.06 -3.19
N VAL A 65 13.20 1.41 -4.18
CA VAL A 65 12.58 1.20 -5.50
C VAL A 65 11.65 0.01 -5.41
N LEU A 66 10.39 0.21 -5.78
CA LEU A 66 9.31 -0.75 -5.68
C LEU A 66 8.70 -1.05 -7.04
N ARG A 67 8.05 -2.22 -7.15
CA ARG A 67 7.22 -2.62 -8.28
C ARG A 67 5.95 -3.32 -7.79
N LEU A 68 4.81 -3.07 -8.43
CA LEU A 68 3.58 -3.84 -8.24
C LEU A 68 3.62 -5.06 -9.14
N HIS A 69 3.33 -6.24 -8.58
CA HIS A 69 3.44 -7.50 -9.32
C HIS A 69 2.41 -8.54 -8.88
N GLY A 70 2.00 -9.36 -9.84
CA GLY A 70 1.08 -10.47 -9.64
C GLY A 70 -0.20 -10.10 -8.90
N SER A 71 -0.80 -11.10 -8.28
CA SER A 71 -1.87 -10.91 -7.32
C SER A 71 -1.99 -12.12 -6.41
N GLY A 72 -2.70 -11.94 -5.31
CA GLY A 72 -3.07 -13.03 -4.44
C GLY A 72 -4.38 -12.76 -3.73
N VAL A 73 -4.85 -13.80 -3.04
CA VAL A 73 -6.07 -13.75 -2.25
C VAL A 73 -5.74 -14.16 -0.83
N PHE A 74 -6.18 -13.35 0.12
CA PHE A 74 -6.20 -13.72 1.52
C PHE A 74 -7.58 -13.44 2.11
N ARG A 75 -8.23 -14.49 2.62
CA ARG A 75 -9.63 -14.45 3.08
C ARG A 75 -10.54 -13.89 1.97
N HIS A 76 -11.09 -12.69 2.18
CA HIS A 76 -11.99 -12.01 1.25
C HIS A 76 -11.34 -10.79 0.61
N VAL A 77 -10.02 -10.80 0.43
CA VAL A 77 -9.24 -9.67 -0.09
C VAL A 77 -8.44 -10.11 -1.31
N LEU A 78 -8.65 -9.40 -2.43
CA LEU A 78 -7.79 -9.46 -3.60
C LEU A 78 -6.75 -8.35 -3.46
N TRP A 79 -5.48 -8.71 -3.62
CA TRP A 79 -4.36 -7.80 -3.48
C TRP A 79 -3.34 -7.99 -4.59
N ILE A 80 -2.57 -6.94 -4.85
CA ILE A 80 -1.40 -6.91 -5.75
C ILE A 80 -0.15 -6.93 -4.89
N GLY A 81 0.81 -7.78 -5.25
CA GLY A 81 2.09 -7.90 -4.53
C GLY A 81 2.96 -6.68 -4.76
N VAL A 82 3.93 -6.48 -3.88
CA VAL A 82 4.92 -5.42 -3.99
C VAL A 82 6.31 -6.04 -3.88
N ASP A 83 7.10 -5.91 -4.94
CA ASP A 83 8.52 -6.24 -4.95
C ASP A 83 9.35 -4.99 -4.65
N GLY A 84 10.55 -5.16 -4.07
CA GLY A 84 11.49 -4.07 -3.85
C GLY A 84 12.39 -4.26 -2.63
N ALA A 85 13.32 -3.32 -2.42
CA ALA A 85 14.27 -3.33 -1.29
C ALA A 85 13.61 -2.85 0.02
N LEU A 86 12.65 -3.61 0.53
CA LEU A 86 11.80 -3.22 1.66
C LEU A 86 12.32 -3.64 3.05
N ALA A 87 13.45 -4.35 3.12
CA ALA A 87 13.96 -4.92 4.38
C ALA A 87 14.25 -3.85 5.43
N GLU A 88 15.02 -2.81 5.08
CA GLU A 88 15.37 -1.71 6.00
C GLU A 88 14.13 -0.93 6.46
N LEU A 89 13.17 -0.72 5.54
CA LEU A 89 11.91 -0.06 5.88
C LEU A 89 11.07 -0.91 6.84
N GLY A 90 11.01 -2.22 6.62
CA GLY A 90 10.32 -3.15 7.51
C GLY A 90 10.94 -3.16 8.91
N GLU A 91 12.26 -3.26 8.99
CA GLU A 91 13.00 -3.23 10.26
C GLU A 91 12.75 -1.92 11.03
N ALA A 92 12.94 -0.76 10.38
CA ALA A 92 12.74 0.54 10.99
C ALA A 92 11.28 0.76 11.43
N ALA A 93 10.31 0.26 10.66
CA ALA A 93 8.90 0.32 11.02
C ALA A 93 8.51 -0.72 12.09
N GLY A 94 9.39 -1.66 12.45
CA GLY A 94 9.14 -2.72 13.42
C GLY A 94 8.08 -3.71 12.96
N VAL A 95 8.08 -4.09 11.68
CA VAL A 95 7.20 -5.14 11.15
C VAL A 95 7.86 -6.53 11.27
N PRO A 96 7.08 -7.62 11.34
CA PRO A 96 7.63 -8.97 11.36
C PRO A 96 8.45 -9.31 10.11
N LEU A 97 9.39 -10.26 10.23
CA LEU A 97 10.23 -10.73 9.11
C LEU A 97 9.42 -11.36 7.97
N ASP A 98 8.25 -11.92 8.26
CA ASP A 98 7.34 -12.51 7.28
C ASP A 98 6.32 -11.49 6.73
N TRP A 99 6.54 -10.19 6.94
CA TRP A 99 5.73 -9.13 6.36
C TRP A 99 5.70 -9.25 4.84
N ARG A 100 4.48 -9.33 4.29
CA ARG A 100 4.21 -9.41 2.86
C ARG A 100 3.57 -8.10 2.40
N PRO A 101 4.35 -7.16 1.85
CA PRO A 101 3.84 -5.90 1.38
C PRO A 101 2.88 -6.15 0.19
N HIS A 102 1.71 -5.55 0.27
CA HIS A 102 0.68 -5.72 -0.75
C HIS A 102 -0.26 -4.51 -0.78
N LEU A 103 -0.93 -4.35 -1.91
CA LEU A 103 -1.90 -3.30 -2.18
C LEU A 103 -3.28 -3.94 -2.38
N THR A 104 -4.24 -3.61 -1.51
CA THR A 104 -5.61 -4.16 -1.61
C THR A 104 -6.38 -3.48 -2.74
N VAL A 105 -6.93 -4.28 -3.67
CA VAL A 105 -7.68 -3.77 -4.83
C VAL A 105 -9.16 -4.11 -4.80
N ALA A 106 -9.55 -5.22 -4.18
CA ALA A 106 -10.96 -5.58 -4.05
C ALA A 106 -11.22 -6.46 -2.83
N ARG A 107 -12.50 -6.54 -2.44
CA ARG A 107 -12.97 -7.45 -1.39
C ARG A 107 -14.25 -8.16 -1.83
N GLY A 108 -14.40 -9.43 -1.46
CA GLY A 108 -15.58 -10.23 -1.80
C GLY A 108 -15.34 -11.74 -1.79
N ALA A 109 -16.22 -12.46 -2.48
CA ALA A 109 -16.12 -13.90 -2.73
C ALA A 109 -15.78 -14.15 -4.20
N ALA A 110 -15.18 -15.31 -4.51
CA ALA A 110 -14.75 -15.70 -5.87
C ALA A 110 -13.86 -14.62 -6.53
N LEU A 111 -12.69 -14.38 -5.94
CA LEU A 111 -11.77 -13.32 -6.33
C LEU A 111 -10.88 -13.77 -7.51
N PRO A 112 -10.93 -13.11 -8.68
CA PRO A 112 -10.09 -13.45 -9.81
C PRO A 112 -8.65 -13.00 -9.56
N LEU A 113 -7.69 -13.87 -9.83
CA LEU A 113 -6.28 -13.49 -9.88
C LEU A 113 -6.01 -12.77 -11.20
N VAL A 114 -5.11 -11.78 -11.13
CA VAL A 114 -4.56 -11.04 -12.25
C VAL A 114 -3.07 -11.29 -12.35
N GLU A 115 -2.58 -11.54 -13.56
CA GLU A 115 -1.16 -11.40 -13.88
C GLU A 115 -0.90 -9.94 -14.18
N PHE A 116 0.00 -9.32 -13.43
CA PHE A 116 0.33 -7.92 -13.56
C PHE A 116 1.82 -7.71 -13.26
N THR A 117 2.47 -6.81 -13.96
CA THR A 117 3.83 -6.38 -13.67
C THR A 117 3.90 -4.92 -14.07
N GLY A 118 3.90 -4.04 -13.08
CA GLY A 118 3.90 -2.60 -13.30
C GLY A 118 5.30 -2.03 -13.50
N ARG A 119 5.35 -0.73 -13.78
CA ARG A 119 6.58 0.05 -13.74
C ARG A 119 7.20 0.07 -12.33
N GLU A 120 8.50 0.36 -12.29
CA GLU A 120 9.19 0.68 -11.04
C GLU A 120 8.90 2.14 -10.63
N TRP A 121 8.86 2.37 -9.32
CA TRP A 121 8.86 3.72 -8.74
C TRP A 121 9.62 3.75 -7.42
N THR A 122 10.14 4.92 -7.06
CA THR A 122 10.76 5.14 -5.75
C THR A 122 9.69 5.54 -4.73
N ALA A 123 9.61 4.84 -3.60
CA ALA A 123 8.78 5.27 -2.47
C ALA A 123 9.50 6.39 -1.70
N THR A 124 9.08 7.63 -1.88
CA THR A 124 9.78 8.81 -1.35
C THR A 124 9.33 9.23 0.04
N GLU A 125 8.21 8.73 0.53
CA GLU A 125 7.67 9.09 1.84
C GLU A 125 6.84 7.94 2.43
N VAL A 126 6.74 7.95 3.76
CA VAL A 126 5.78 7.15 4.53
C VAL A 126 4.81 8.09 5.21
N VAL A 127 3.54 7.74 5.19
CA VAL A 127 2.48 8.58 5.75
C VAL A 127 1.74 7.86 6.87
N LEU A 128 1.38 8.60 7.92
CA LEU A 128 0.50 8.13 8.99
C LEU A 128 -0.94 8.44 8.61
N VAL A 129 -1.79 7.42 8.64
CA VAL A 129 -3.17 7.52 8.16
C VAL A 129 -4.16 7.14 9.25
N ARG A 130 -5.20 7.95 9.40
CA ARG A 130 -6.42 7.60 10.14
C ARG A 130 -7.45 7.01 9.18
N SER A 131 -7.85 5.77 9.46
CA SER A 131 -8.92 5.08 8.75
C SER A 131 -10.29 5.36 9.39
N HIS A 132 -11.19 5.87 8.57
CA HIS A 132 -12.61 6.02 8.86
C HIS A 132 -13.42 5.10 7.93
N PRO A 133 -14.04 4.02 8.45
CA PRO A 133 -14.72 3.03 7.61
C PRO A 133 -15.74 3.62 6.62
N ALA A 134 -16.44 4.69 6.99
CA ALA A 134 -17.38 5.39 6.12
C ALA A 134 -16.76 6.58 5.36
N ALA A 135 -15.86 7.34 5.98
CA ALA A 135 -15.35 8.61 5.45
C ALA A 135 -14.03 8.50 4.65
N GLY A 136 -13.35 7.35 4.70
CA GLY A 136 -12.08 7.12 4.00
C GLY A 136 -10.86 7.39 4.86
N TYR A 137 -9.81 7.96 4.24
CA TYR A 137 -8.50 8.13 4.86
C TYR A 137 -8.21 9.61 5.11
N THR A 138 -7.66 9.89 6.29
CA THR A 138 -7.10 11.20 6.63
C THR A 138 -5.62 11.02 6.88
N VAL A 139 -4.78 11.72 6.12
CA VAL A 139 -3.34 11.77 6.39
C VAL A 139 -3.12 12.68 7.59
N LEU A 140 -2.44 12.16 8.61
CA LEU A 140 -2.14 12.87 9.85
C LEU A 140 -0.72 13.43 9.87
N ASP A 141 0.21 12.69 9.28
CA ASP A 141 1.63 13.05 9.23
C ASP A 141 2.31 12.37 8.04
N ARG A 142 3.48 12.89 7.65
CA ARG A 142 4.29 12.41 6.53
C ARG A 142 5.77 12.56 6.87
N VAL A 143 6.55 11.52 6.61
CA VAL A 143 8.01 11.55 6.74
C VAL A 143 8.65 11.21 5.39
N PRO A 144 9.54 12.07 4.86
CA PRO A 144 10.28 11.73 3.66
C PRO A 144 11.26 10.60 3.98
N LEU A 145 11.43 9.67 3.04
CA LEU A 145 12.51 8.69 3.10
C LEU A 145 13.78 9.29 2.51
N SER A 146 14.94 8.81 2.96
CA SER A 146 16.24 9.29 2.50
C SER A 146 16.46 8.92 1.04
N THR A 147 16.40 9.91 0.14
CA THR A 147 16.88 9.71 -1.23
C THR A 147 18.40 9.82 -1.23
N PRO A 148 19.15 8.89 -1.85
CA PRO A 148 20.56 9.11 -2.11
C PRO A 148 20.69 10.48 -2.79
N ASN A 149 21.53 11.37 -2.24
CA ASN A 149 21.84 12.64 -2.91
C ASN A 149 22.22 12.31 -4.36
N ALA A 150 21.48 12.88 -5.31
CA ALA A 150 21.78 12.79 -6.73
C ALA A 150 23.17 13.37 -7.03
#